data_AF-A0A965RCV3-F1
#
_entry.id   AF-A0A965RCV3-F1
#
_cell.length_a   1.000
_cell.length_b   1.000
_cell.length_c   1.000
_cell.angle_alpha   90.00
_cell.angle_beta   90.00
_cell.angle_gamma   90.00
#
_symmetry.space_group_name_H-M   'P 1'
#
loop_
_entity.id
_entity.type
_entity.pdbx_description
1 polymer ?
#
loop_
_entity_poly.entity_id
_entity_poly.type
_entity_poly.pdbx_seq_one_letter_code
_entity_poly.pdbx_strand_id
1 'polypeptide(L)'
;NYGELAEGQSLDGAVRLTEPVDGAVVYIRNAVGQIMETFELGPSGAGDYPFSWDGALPGGVNALPGRYQVDVAVSRGGKTEAAKALLYIPVNSVSMKGQDIVLNLQNGSQVPLSQVSTMR
;
A
#
# COMPACT_ATOMS: atom_id res chain seq x y z
N ASN A 1 -3.93 7.03 -1.85
CA ASN A 1 -4.50 5.94 -1.01
C ASN A 1 -3.95 6.06 0.40
N TYR A 2 -4.55 5.46 1.43
CA TYR A 2 -3.99 5.51 2.80
C TYR A 2 -3.83 4.12 3.37
N GLY A 3 -2.70 3.86 4.03
CA GLY A 3 -2.48 2.67 4.84
C GLY A 3 -2.06 3.05 6.25
N GLU A 4 -2.00 2.05 7.13
CA GLU A 4 -1.62 2.20 8.53
C GLU A 4 -0.26 1.56 8.77
N LEU A 5 0.62 2.28 9.47
CA LEU A 5 1.84 1.75 10.05
C LEU A 5 1.56 1.53 11.54
N ALA A 6 1.58 0.29 11.99
CA ALA A 6 1.49 -0.05 13.41
C ALA A 6 2.89 -0.28 14.00
N GLU A 7 3.01 -0.20 15.33
CA GLU A 7 4.28 -0.45 16.01
C GLU A 7 4.80 -1.87 15.71
N GLY A 8 6.04 -1.95 15.22
CA GLY A 8 6.68 -3.22 14.86
C GLY A 8 6.08 -3.93 13.64
N GLN A 9 5.25 -3.26 12.85
CA GLN A 9 4.68 -3.77 11.60
C GLN A 9 5.10 -2.92 10.41
N SER A 10 4.89 -3.45 9.20
CA SER A 10 5.14 -2.73 7.95
C SER A 10 3.84 -2.26 7.30
N LEU A 11 3.93 -1.12 6.62
CA LEU A 11 2.97 -0.65 5.64
C LEU A 11 3.27 -1.34 4.30
N ASP A 12 2.49 -2.36 3.98
CA ASP A 12 2.69 -3.17 2.78
C ASP A 12 1.68 -2.86 1.67
N GLY A 13 2.12 -3.01 0.43
CA GLY A 13 1.24 -2.89 -0.72
C GLY A 13 1.90 -3.33 -2.01
N ALA A 14 1.23 -3.07 -3.12
CA ALA A 14 1.76 -3.26 -4.46
C ALA A 14 1.30 -2.16 -5.41
N VAL A 15 2.18 -1.76 -6.31
CA VAL A 15 1.81 -0.99 -7.49
C VAL A 15 1.30 -1.95 -8.55
N ARG A 16 0.05 -1.77 -8.97
CA ARG A 16 -0.51 -2.53 -10.10
C ARG A 16 -0.37 -1.72 -11.39
N LEU A 17 0.45 -2.21 -12.31
CA LEU A 17 0.62 -1.65 -13.64
C LEU A 17 -0.15 -2.51 -14.64
N THR A 18 -1.12 -1.92 -15.33
CA THR A 18 -1.91 -2.63 -16.36
C THR A 18 -1.22 -2.61 -17.73
N GLU A 19 -0.27 -1.69 -17.93
CA GLU A 19 0.47 -1.50 -19.17
C GLU A 19 1.91 -1.05 -18.85
N PRO A 20 2.91 -1.31 -19.73
CA PRO A 20 4.31 -0.94 -19.48
C PRO A 20 4.53 0.56 -19.27
N VAL A 21 5.37 0.96 -18.33
CA VAL A 21 5.70 2.37 -18.03
C VAL A 21 7.19 2.65 -18.23
N ASP A 22 7.53 3.89 -18.56
CA ASP A 22 8.90 4.39 -18.62
C ASP A 22 9.51 4.56 -17.22
N GLY A 23 8.66 4.73 -16.20
CA GLY A 23 9.07 4.89 -14.82
C GLY A 23 7.89 4.76 -13.86
N ALA A 24 8.12 4.25 -12.65
CA ALA A 24 7.17 4.32 -11.55
C ALA A 24 7.87 4.65 -10.24
N VAL A 25 7.23 5.48 -9.42
CA VAL A 25 7.71 5.88 -8.09
C VAL A 25 6.55 5.85 -7.10
N VAL A 26 6.77 5.23 -5.95
CA VAL A 26 5.84 5.23 -4.81
C VAL A 26 6.34 6.23 -3.78
N TYR A 27 5.45 7.11 -3.31
CA TYR A 27 5.73 8.03 -2.21
C TYR A 27 4.87 7.67 -1.01
N ILE A 28 5.50 7.52 0.14
CA ILE A 28 4.80 7.44 1.43
C ILE A 28 4.91 8.80 2.11
N ARG A 29 3.77 9.38 2.50
CA ARG A 29 3.68 10.70 3.12
C ARG A 29 2.96 10.67 4.45
N ASN A 30 3.39 11.51 5.38
CA ASN A 30 2.66 11.71 6.63
C ASN A 30 1.44 12.63 6.45
N ALA A 31 0.69 12.87 7.52
CA ALA A 31 -0.54 13.67 7.49
C ALA A 31 -0.34 15.15 7.08
N VAL A 32 0.89 15.68 7.16
CA VAL A 32 1.22 17.05 6.73
C VAL A 32 1.83 17.09 5.32
N GLY A 33 1.86 15.95 4.60
CA GLY A 33 2.32 15.85 3.22
C GLY A 33 3.83 15.68 3.03
N GLN A 34 4.61 15.58 4.11
CA GLN A 34 6.05 15.32 4.05
C GLN A 34 6.31 13.90 3.57
N ILE A 35 7.27 13.73 2.67
CA ILE A 35 7.70 12.40 2.18
C ILE A 35 8.52 11.73 3.29
N MET A 36 8.06 10.56 3.70
CA MET A 36 8.69 9.71 4.71
C MET A 36 9.57 8.65 4.05
N GLU A 37 9.12 8.11 2.91
CA GLU A 37 9.82 7.08 2.15
C GLU A 37 9.49 7.19 0.66
N THR A 38 10.41 6.75 -0.19
CA THR A 38 10.25 6.70 -1.64
C THR A 38 10.76 5.37 -2.20
N PHE A 39 9.93 4.67 -2.98
CA PHE A 39 10.34 3.47 -3.72
C PHE A 39 10.38 3.76 -5.21
N GLU A 40 11.56 3.67 -5.81
CA GLU A 40 11.73 3.77 -7.26
C GLU A 40 11.66 2.39 -7.91
N LEU A 41 10.68 2.19 -8.79
CA LEU A 41 10.57 0.97 -9.61
C LEU A 41 11.30 1.12 -10.94
N GLY A 42 11.47 2.35 -11.43
CA GLY A 42 12.01 2.61 -12.77
C GLY A 42 11.12 2.06 -13.89
N PRO A 43 11.66 1.86 -15.11
CA PRO A 43 10.92 1.27 -16.23
C PRO A 43 10.42 -0.13 -15.87
N SER A 44 9.14 -0.40 -16.14
CA SER A 44 8.49 -1.64 -15.68
C SER A 44 7.37 -2.07 -16.63
N GLY A 45 7.17 -3.38 -16.76
CA GLY A 45 6.09 -3.96 -17.56
C GLY A 45 4.74 -3.94 -16.84
N ALA A 46 3.72 -4.54 -17.46
CA ALA A 46 2.47 -4.82 -16.75
C ALA A 46 2.71 -5.90 -15.68
N GLY A 47 2.14 -5.71 -14.49
CA GLY A 47 2.33 -6.60 -13.35
C GLY A 47 2.05 -5.93 -12.01
N ASP A 48 2.15 -6.72 -10.95
CA ASP A 48 2.07 -6.25 -9.56
C ASP A 48 3.48 -6.17 -8.96
N TYR A 49 3.84 -5.00 -8.46
CA TYR A 49 5.15 -4.70 -7.90
C TYR A 49 5.02 -4.39 -6.42
N PRO A 50 5.38 -5.32 -5.52
CA PRO A 50 5.21 -5.13 -4.09
C PRO A 50 6.19 -4.11 -3.52
N PHE A 51 5.77 -3.41 -2.47
CA PHE A 51 6.61 -2.60 -1.61
C PHE A 51 6.24 -2.88 -0.14
N SER A 52 7.20 -2.65 0.75
CA SER A 52 7.05 -2.79 2.19
C SER A 52 7.86 -1.70 2.86
N TRP A 53 7.22 -0.93 3.74
CA TRP A 53 7.88 0.09 4.56
C TRP A 53 7.65 -0.21 6.04
N ASP A 54 8.72 -0.51 6.75
CA ASP A 54 8.73 -0.83 8.18
C ASP A 54 8.73 0.42 9.09
N GLY A 55 8.63 1.61 8.50
CA GLY A 55 8.71 2.87 9.22
C GLY A 55 10.12 3.43 9.36
N ALA A 56 11.14 2.79 8.80
CA ALA A 56 12.50 3.32 8.83
C ALA A 56 12.57 4.71 8.17
N LEU A 57 13.30 5.62 8.80
CA LEU A 57 13.59 6.95 8.30
C LEU A 57 15.11 7.20 8.25
N PRO A 58 15.57 8.19 7.46
CA PRO A 58 16.96 8.60 7.46
C PRO A 58 17.47 8.94 8.87
N GLY A 59 18.72 8.58 9.16
CA GLY A 59 19.32 8.83 10.47
C GLY A 59 18.99 7.77 11.54
N GLY A 60 18.38 6.65 11.17
CA GLY A 60 18.14 5.51 12.07
C GLY A 60 17.00 5.74 13.07
N VAL A 61 16.09 6.66 12.76
CA VAL A 61 14.85 6.88 13.51
C VAL A 61 13.70 6.17 12.82
N ASN A 62 12.63 5.89 13.58
CA ASN A 62 11.42 5.31 13.04
C ASN A 62 10.30 6.35 12.98
N ALA A 63 9.47 6.25 11.95
CA ALA A 63 8.23 6.98 11.82
C ALA A 63 7.27 6.58 12.94
N LEU A 64 6.42 7.51 13.36
CA LEU A 64 5.41 7.23 14.39
C LEU A 64 4.33 6.29 13.84
N PRO A 65 3.79 5.37 14.66
CA PRO A 65 2.60 4.64 14.28
C PRO A 65 1.47 5.58 13.88
N GLY A 66 0.76 5.26 12.80
CA GLY A 66 -0.32 6.09 12.30
C GLY A 66 -0.65 5.88 10.84
N ARG A 67 -1.48 6.81 10.33
CA ARG A 67 -1.98 6.76 8.96
C ARG A 67 -1.03 7.51 8.02
N TYR A 68 -0.64 6.85 6.94
CA TYR A 68 0.23 7.40 5.91
C TYR A 68 -0.45 7.37 4.55
N GLN A 69 -0.25 8.43 3.78
CA GLN A 69 -0.70 8.50 2.40
C GLN A 69 0.31 7.79 1.49
N VAL A 70 -0.20 6.93 0.61
CA VAL A 70 0.57 6.28 -0.45
C VAL A 70 0.10 6.83 -1.79
N ASP A 71 1.03 7.47 -2.49
CA ASP A 71 0.85 8.00 -3.83
C ASP A 71 1.77 7.26 -4.80
N VAL A 72 1.28 7.01 -6.02
CA VAL A 72 2.10 6.40 -7.08
C VAL A 72 2.12 7.36 -8.26
N ALA A 73 3.32 7.71 -8.72
CA ALA A 73 3.53 8.43 -9.96
C ALA A 73 4.09 7.47 -11.01
N VAL A 74 3.48 7.43 -12.19
CA VAL A 74 3.95 6.65 -13.33
C VAL A 74 4.32 7.57 -14.48
N SER A 75 5.31 7.20 -15.27
CA SER A 75 5.70 7.93 -16.48
C SER A 75 5.48 7.09 -17.73
N ARG A 76 4.89 7.70 -18.77
CA ARG A 76 4.64 7.05 -20.07
C ARG A 76 4.73 8.09 -21.19
N GLY A 77 5.58 7.86 -22.18
CA GLY A 77 5.83 8.79 -23.27
C GLY A 77 6.30 10.17 -22.77
N GLY A 78 7.08 10.21 -21.68
CA GLY A 78 7.56 11.44 -21.07
C GLY A 78 6.52 12.26 -20.30
N LYS A 79 5.30 11.75 -20.10
CA LYS A 79 4.27 12.36 -19.24
C LYS A 79 4.22 11.64 -17.90
N THR A 80 3.91 12.37 -16.83
CA THR A 80 3.69 11.78 -15.49
C THR A 80 2.20 11.76 -15.18
N GLU A 81 1.72 10.61 -14.72
CA GLU A 81 0.33 10.37 -14.36
C GLU A 81 0.24 9.74 -12.96
N ALA A 82 -0.86 9.95 -12.26
CA ALA A 82 -1.10 9.33 -10.97
C ALA A 82 -1.66 7.92 -11.14
N ALA A 83 -1.10 6.95 -10.42
CA ALA A 83 -1.62 5.58 -10.32
C ALA A 83 -2.06 5.27 -8.89
N LYS A 84 -2.75 4.15 -8.71
CA LYS A 84 -3.20 3.67 -7.39
C LYS A 84 -2.36 2.48 -6.95
N ALA A 85 -1.89 2.51 -5.72
CA ALA A 85 -1.36 1.34 -5.03
C ALA A 85 -2.50 0.49 -4.46
N LEU A 86 -2.34 -0.83 -4.47
CA LEU A 86 -3.11 -1.77 -3.67
C LEU A 86 -2.44 -1.86 -2.30
N LEU A 87 -3.16 -1.58 -1.23
CA LEU A 87 -2.60 -1.63 0.13
C LEU A 87 -3.11 -2.89 0.83
N TYR A 88 -2.21 -3.59 1.50
CA TYR A 88 -2.55 -4.77 2.27
C TYR A 88 -2.95 -4.36 3.68
N ILE A 89 -4.04 -4.93 4.17
CA ILE A 89 -4.53 -4.70 5.52
C ILE A 89 -4.56 -6.07 6.21
N PRO A 90 -3.83 -6.25 7.32
CA PRO A 90 -3.80 -7.53 8.01
C PRO A 90 -5.19 -7.96 8.48
N VAL A 91 -5.46 -9.26 8.40
CA VAL A 91 -6.67 -9.86 8.96
C VAL A 91 -6.44 -10.09 10.45
N ASN A 92 -7.27 -9.47 11.29
CA ASN A 92 -7.26 -9.67 12.73
C ASN A 92 -7.98 -10.98 13.11
N SER A 93 -9.14 -11.25 12.51
CA SER A 93 -9.88 -12.48 12.74
C SER A 93 -10.88 -12.78 11.63
N VAL A 94 -11.38 -14.00 11.58
CA VAL A 94 -12.46 -14.41 10.69
C VAL A 94 -13.71 -14.69 11.52
N SER A 95 -14.87 -14.21 11.07
CA SER A 95 -16.17 -14.47 11.71
C SER A 95 -17.21 -14.90 10.67
N MET A 96 -18.33 -15.41 11.15
CA MET A 96 -19.48 -15.77 10.32
C MET A 96 -20.64 -14.81 10.59
N LYS A 97 -21.28 -14.34 9.53
CA LYS A 97 -22.54 -13.58 9.60
C LYS A 97 -23.62 -14.35 8.84
N GLY A 98 -24.32 -15.23 9.54
CA GLY A 98 -25.19 -16.22 8.91
C GLY A 98 -24.34 -17.27 8.19
N GLN A 99 -24.52 -17.41 6.88
CA GLN A 99 -23.71 -18.31 6.03
C GLN A 99 -22.48 -17.63 5.42
N ASP A 100 -22.37 -16.30 5.52
CA ASP A 100 -21.28 -15.55 4.91
C ASP A 100 -20.05 -15.51 5.82
N ILE A 101 -18.88 -15.76 5.22
CA ILE A 101 -17.58 -15.59 5.88
C ILE A 101 -17.16 -14.11 5.77
N VAL A 102 -16.80 -13.52 6.91
CA VAL A 102 -16.39 -12.11 7.02
C VAL A 102 -14.99 -12.04 7.61
N LEU A 103 -14.11 -11.29 6.96
CA LEU A 103 -12.80 -10.92 7.47
C LEU A 103 -12.90 -9.66 8.32
N ASN A 104 -12.40 -9.71 9.54
CA ASN A 104 -12.24 -8.56 10.42
C ASN A 104 -10.81 -8.07 10.26
N LEU A 105 -10.64 -6.90 9.67
CA LEU A 105 -9.34 -6.32 9.38
C LEU A 105 -8.82 -5.55 10.59
N GLN A 106 -7.50 -5.41 10.68
CA GLN A 106 -6.83 -4.75 11.82
C GLN A 106 -7.28 -3.29 12.01
N ASN A 107 -7.65 -2.60 10.93
CA ASN A 107 -8.18 -1.24 10.98
C ASN A 107 -9.67 -1.14 11.40
N GLY A 108 -10.27 -2.24 11.85
CA GLY A 108 -11.67 -2.33 12.28
C GLY A 108 -12.69 -2.50 11.16
N SER A 109 -12.26 -2.53 9.90
CA SER A 109 -13.16 -2.79 8.76
C SER A 109 -13.57 -4.26 8.70
N GLN A 110 -14.76 -4.52 8.17
CA GLN A 110 -15.25 -5.88 7.90
C GLN A 110 -15.44 -6.06 6.39
N VAL A 111 -14.81 -7.09 5.82
CA VAL A 111 -14.86 -7.38 4.39
C VAL A 111 -15.39 -8.80 4.17
N PRO A 112 -16.48 -8.99 3.40
CA PRO A 112 -16.93 -10.32 3.02
C PRO A 112 -15.84 -11.05 2.23
N LEU A 113 -15.64 -12.34 2.49
CA LEU A 113 -14.62 -13.14 1.81
C LEU A 113 -14.75 -13.08 0.28
N SER A 114 -15.99 -12.97 -0.22
CA SER A 114 -16.31 -12.86 -1.65
C SER A 114 -15.77 -11.58 -2.32
N GLN A 115 -15.37 -10.56 -1.56
CA GLN A 115 -14.80 -9.31 -2.08
C GLN A 115 -13.26 -9.29 -2.05
N VAL A 116 -12.63 -10.38 -1.58
CA VAL A 116 -11.17 -10.48 -1.49
C VAL A 116 -10.59 -11.01 -2.80
N SER A 117 -9.73 -10.22 -3.43
CA SER A 117 -9.08 -10.58 -4.70
C SER A 117 -7.82 -11.44 -4.51
N THR A 118 -7.18 -11.37 -3.34
CA THR A 118 -5.97 -12.13 -3.02
C THR A 118 -5.76 -12.15 -1.50
N MET A 119 -5.24 -13.26 -0.99
CA MET A 119 -4.71 -13.41 0.38
C MET A 119 -3.26 -13.86 0.26
N ARG A 120 -2.40 -13.39 1.14
CA ARG A 120 -0.98 -13.72 1.16
C ARG A 120 -0.56 -14.19 2.54
#